data_AF-A0A382A789-F1
#
_entry.id   AF-A0A382A789-F1
#
_cell.length_a   1.000
_cell.length_b   1.000
_cell.length_c   1.000
_cell.angle_alpha   90.00
_cell.angle_beta   90.00
_cell.angle_gamma   90.00
#
_symmetry.space_group_name_H-M   'P 1'
#
loop_
_entity.id
_entity.type
_entity.pdbx_description
1 polymer ?
#
loop_
_entity_poly.entity_id
_entity_poly.type
_entity_poly.pdbx_seq_one_letter_code
_entity_poly.pdbx_strand_id
1 'polypeptide(L)'
;MPNSSMKALLGISIFLCILGSVMLQALDADTVLPSEHTMDCCSNEPEEGGSFSIDPAILELKDDISRLILAREKRSEEWGVLVVSLEHGDTLFTHSKNKALSPASNMKLFTTAAALHFLGPKFRYQTLLYYDGTIREGHLEGDLILFGTGDPGISERFSKNKAEMYKSFLLSLERAGVAVIDGDVVGDATYFSGPEIGPEWNLEDLNDWYTAPVSSLSINENIVTLQILPAMTPGQA
;
A
#
# COMPACT_ATOMS: atom_id res chain seq x y z
N MET A 1 6.65 -17.95 18.43
CA MET A 1 7.34 -18.99 17.63
C MET A 1 6.52 -20.27 17.73
N PRO A 2 6.27 -21.00 16.64
CA PRO A 2 5.40 -22.19 16.68
C PRO A 2 6.01 -23.27 17.59
N ASN A 3 5.18 -23.90 18.41
CA ASN A 3 5.57 -25.00 19.29
C ASN A 3 5.89 -26.25 18.46
N SER A 4 6.73 -27.18 18.96
CA SER A 4 7.29 -28.30 18.16
C SER A 4 6.26 -29.30 17.60
N SER A 5 4.99 -29.18 17.98
CA SER A 5 3.88 -30.01 17.53
C SER A 5 3.10 -29.46 16.31
N MET A 6 3.31 -28.21 15.91
CA MET A 6 2.56 -27.59 14.81
C MET A 6 3.11 -28.00 13.44
N LYS A 7 2.21 -28.44 12.55
CA LYS A 7 2.53 -28.81 11.16
C LYS A 7 1.97 -27.76 10.20
N ALA A 8 2.75 -27.41 9.18
CA ALA A 8 2.34 -26.46 8.15
C ALA A 8 1.63 -27.20 6.99
N LEU A 9 0.53 -26.62 6.50
CA LEU A 9 -0.24 -27.11 5.34
C LEU A 9 0.21 -26.51 3.99
N LEU A 10 1.31 -25.73 3.99
CA LEU A 10 1.84 -24.87 2.91
C LEU A 10 1.29 -23.43 2.93
N GLY A 11 2.15 -22.46 2.56
CA GLY A 11 1.83 -21.04 2.54
C GLY A 11 1.13 -20.60 1.26
N ILE A 12 0.09 -19.78 1.41
CA ILE A 12 -0.69 -19.24 0.30
C ILE A 12 -0.13 -17.87 -0.03
N SER A 13 0.35 -17.69 -1.26
CA SER A 13 0.81 -16.40 -1.77
C SER A 13 -0.29 -15.74 -2.60
N ILE A 14 -0.80 -14.58 -2.15
CA ILE A 14 -1.71 -13.74 -2.93
C ILE A 14 -0.91 -12.56 -3.50
N PHE A 15 -1.19 -12.23 -4.77
CA PHE A 15 -0.60 -11.09 -5.43
C PHE A 15 -1.56 -9.91 -5.34
N LEU A 16 -1.16 -8.86 -4.62
CA LEU A 16 -1.81 -7.56 -4.72
C LEU A 16 -0.78 -6.49 -5.08
N CYS A 17 -0.96 -5.89 -6.26
CA CYS A 17 -0.33 -4.62 -6.58
C CYS A 17 -1.01 -3.53 -5.74
N ILE A 18 -0.30 -3.03 -4.73
CA ILE A 18 -0.70 -1.82 -4.00
C ILE A 18 -0.45 -0.63 -4.92
N LEU A 19 -1.36 -0.43 -5.88
CA LEU A 19 -1.52 0.83 -6.57
C LEU A 19 -2.92 1.32 -6.22
N GLY A 20 -3.03 1.97 -5.05
CA GLY A 20 -4.13 2.90 -4.83
C GLY A 20 -4.13 3.92 -5.96
N SER A 21 -5.32 4.27 -6.46
CA SER A 21 -5.63 5.01 -7.70
C SER A 21 -4.91 6.35 -7.92
N VAL A 22 -3.58 6.35 -7.96
CA VAL A 22 -2.79 7.37 -8.64
C VAL A 22 -2.73 6.91 -10.09
N MET A 23 -3.35 7.70 -10.95
CA MET A 23 -3.30 7.58 -12.39
C MET A 23 -1.81 7.67 -12.82
N LEU A 24 -1.14 6.52 -12.85
CA LEU A 24 0.20 6.37 -13.38
C LEU A 24 0.07 6.26 -14.90
N GLN A 25 -0.08 7.40 -15.57
CA GLN A 25 0.28 7.49 -16.98
C GLN A 25 1.79 7.75 -17.02
N ALA A 26 2.48 6.89 -17.78
CA ALA A 26 3.90 6.89 -18.10
C ALA A 26 4.85 6.35 -17.00
N LEU A 27 5.02 5.03 -17.01
CA LEU A 27 6.35 4.41 -16.89
C LEU A 27 6.33 3.14 -17.76
N ASP A 28 6.86 3.25 -18.97
CA ASP A 28 7.29 2.07 -19.72
C ASP A 28 8.42 1.40 -18.92
N ALA A 29 8.35 0.08 -18.81
CA ALA A 29 9.15 -0.74 -17.91
C ALA A 29 10.60 -0.99 -18.37
N ASP A 30 11.15 -0.16 -19.27
CA ASP A 30 12.46 -0.40 -19.90
C ASP A 30 13.52 0.69 -19.63
N THR A 31 13.32 1.56 -18.64
CA THR A 31 14.35 2.56 -18.29
C THR A 31 15.50 1.91 -17.52
N VAL A 32 16.54 1.52 -18.26
CA VAL A 32 17.86 1.18 -17.72
C VAL A 32 18.40 2.39 -16.93
N LEU A 33 18.64 2.20 -15.64
CA LEU A 33 19.34 3.19 -14.82
C LEU A 33 20.80 3.32 -15.31
N PRO A 34 21.30 4.52 -15.64
CA PRO A 34 22.70 4.67 -16.01
C PRO A 34 23.61 4.38 -14.80
N SER A 35 24.71 3.69 -15.09
CA SER A 35 25.72 3.26 -14.11
C SER A 35 26.37 4.44 -13.40
N GLU A 36 26.75 4.20 -12.14
CA GLU A 36 27.46 5.12 -11.23
C GLU A 36 28.57 5.93 -11.93
N HIS A 37 28.34 7.24 -12.04
CA HIS A 37 29.44 8.19 -12.22
C HIS A 37 29.94 8.61 -10.85
N THR A 38 31.14 8.17 -10.50
CA THR A 38 31.92 8.66 -9.37
C THR A 38 32.09 10.17 -9.50
N MET A 39 31.55 10.91 -8.54
CA MET A 39 31.63 12.36 -8.46
C MET A 39 33.03 12.75 -7.94
N ASP A 40 33.89 13.24 -8.83
CA ASP A 40 35.16 13.85 -8.46
C ASP A 40 34.91 15.32 -8.09
N CYS A 41 35.07 15.65 -6.80
CA CYS A 41 34.58 16.90 -6.21
C CYS A 41 35.48 18.12 -6.45
N CYS A 42 36.57 18.04 -7.22
CA CYS A 42 37.58 19.10 -7.23
C CYS A 42 38.28 19.29 -8.58
N SER A 43 37.54 19.63 -9.64
CA SER A 43 38.10 20.42 -10.75
C SER A 43 36.98 20.90 -11.65
N ASN A 44 36.75 22.21 -11.72
CA ASN A 44 36.41 22.95 -12.95
C ASN A 44 36.46 24.45 -12.65
N GLU A 45 37.34 25.15 -13.35
CA GLU A 45 37.38 26.62 -13.42
C GLU A 45 36.11 27.15 -14.13
N PRO A 46 35.71 28.42 -13.90
CA PRO A 46 34.51 28.96 -14.52
C PRO A 46 34.79 29.31 -16.00
N GLU A 47 34.19 28.58 -16.93
CA GLU A 47 34.10 29.04 -18.31
C GLU A 47 33.17 30.27 -18.38
N GLU A 48 33.74 31.41 -18.74
CA GLU A 48 33.02 32.65 -19.03
C GLU A 48 32.21 32.54 -20.34
N GLY A 49 30.99 33.09 -20.32
CA GLY A 49 30.48 33.82 -21.48
C GLY A 49 29.63 33.07 -22.50
N GLY A 50 28.67 32.25 -22.06
CA GLY A 50 27.53 31.84 -22.90
C GLY A 50 26.27 32.61 -22.52
N SER A 51 25.68 33.35 -23.47
CA SER A 51 24.32 33.90 -23.32
C SER A 51 23.32 32.75 -23.23
N PHE A 52 23.02 32.26 -22.02
CA PHE A 52 21.93 31.32 -21.80
C PHE A 52 20.61 32.06 -21.93
N SER A 53 20.06 32.10 -23.14
CA SER A 53 18.65 32.48 -23.31
C SER A 53 17.80 31.37 -22.71
N ILE A 54 17.10 31.68 -21.62
CA ILE A 54 16.09 30.78 -21.05
C ILE A 54 15.03 30.56 -22.12
N ASP A 55 14.65 29.30 -22.36
CA ASP A 55 13.58 28.96 -23.29
C ASP A 55 12.32 29.80 -22.98
N PRO A 56 11.75 30.52 -23.96
CA PRO A 56 10.53 31.30 -23.77
C PRO A 56 9.39 30.50 -23.12
N ALA A 57 9.28 29.21 -23.41
CA ALA A 57 8.27 28.34 -22.81
C ALA A 57 8.51 28.12 -21.29
N ILE A 58 9.77 28.04 -20.86
CA ILE A 58 10.11 27.96 -19.43
C ILE A 58 9.79 29.29 -18.73
N LEU A 59 9.98 30.42 -19.40
CA LEU A 59 9.61 31.73 -18.85
C LEU A 59 8.09 31.86 -18.69
N GLU A 60 7.33 31.47 -19.70
CA GLU A 60 5.87 31.43 -19.65
C GLU A 60 5.36 30.53 -18.53
N LEU A 61 5.94 29.32 -18.37
CA LEU A 61 5.63 28.40 -17.26
C LEU A 61 5.86 29.05 -15.90
N LYS A 62 7.01 29.72 -15.71
CA LYS A 62 7.36 30.39 -14.45
C LYS A 62 6.35 31.48 -14.11
N ASP A 63 5.97 32.28 -15.10
CA ASP A 63 5.01 33.38 -14.93
C ASP A 63 3.61 32.86 -14.63
N ASP A 64 3.17 31.80 -15.31
CA ASP A 64 1.88 31.16 -15.08
C ASP A 64 1.76 30.60 -13.66
N ILE A 65 2.74 29.82 -13.22
CA ILE A 65 2.72 29.23 -11.87
C ILE A 65 2.79 30.33 -10.80
N SER A 66 3.66 31.34 -10.99
CA SER A 66 3.78 32.46 -10.05
C SER A 66 2.45 33.20 -9.90
N ARG A 67 1.75 33.45 -11.00
CA ARG A 67 0.43 34.11 -10.99
C ARG A 67 -0.61 33.30 -10.22
N LEU A 68 -0.63 31.98 -10.40
CA LEU A 68 -1.55 31.08 -9.72
C LEU A 68 -1.30 31.05 -8.20
N ILE A 69 -0.03 30.98 -7.78
CA ILE A 69 0.35 30.99 -6.37
C ILE A 69 -0.04 32.33 -5.73
N LEU A 70 0.37 33.45 -6.32
CA LEU A 70 0.10 34.79 -5.77
C LEU A 70 -1.40 35.12 -5.71
N ALA A 71 -2.21 34.57 -6.62
CA ALA A 71 -3.66 34.73 -6.56
C ALA A 71 -4.27 34.04 -5.33
N ARG A 72 -3.67 32.95 -4.83
CA ARG A 72 -4.18 32.14 -3.72
C ARG A 72 -3.55 32.45 -2.36
N GLU A 73 -2.29 32.88 -2.30
CA GLU A 73 -1.63 33.27 -1.04
C GLU A 73 -2.34 34.43 -0.33
N LYS A 74 -3.13 35.24 -1.07
CA LYS A 74 -4.03 36.25 -0.49
C LYS A 74 -5.07 35.68 0.49
N ARG A 75 -5.21 34.35 0.57
CA ARG A 75 -6.12 33.62 1.48
C ARG A 75 -5.39 32.94 2.65
N SER A 76 -4.13 33.29 2.91
CA SER A 76 -3.28 32.69 3.96
C SER A 76 -2.97 31.19 3.75
N GLU A 77 -3.06 30.71 2.51
CA GLU A 77 -2.65 29.35 2.13
C GLU A 77 -1.14 29.34 1.87
N GLU A 78 -0.42 28.37 2.44
CA GLU A 78 1.02 28.21 2.22
C GLU A 78 1.29 27.18 1.11
N TRP A 79 2.16 27.51 0.16
CA TRP A 79 2.45 26.67 -1.00
C TRP A 79 3.94 26.31 -1.04
N GLY A 80 4.23 25.04 -1.32
CA GLY A 80 5.56 24.55 -1.68
C GLY A 80 5.51 23.94 -3.07
N VAL A 81 6.30 24.45 -4.01
CA VAL A 81 6.33 24.00 -5.40
C VAL A 81 7.77 23.80 -5.85
N LEU A 82 8.03 22.66 -6.47
CA LEU A 82 9.30 22.33 -7.12
C LEU A 82 8.98 21.62 -8.44
N VAL A 83 9.46 22.16 -9.55
CA VAL A 83 9.34 21.57 -10.88
C VAL A 83 10.74 21.28 -11.40
N VAL A 84 10.98 20.03 -11.77
CA VAL A 84 12.28 19.54 -12.22
C VAL A 84 12.11 18.85 -13.57
N SER A 85 13.03 19.09 -14.48
CA SER A 85 13.13 18.35 -15.74
C SER A 85 13.61 16.93 -15.47
N LEU A 86 12.85 15.91 -15.90
CA LEU A 86 13.29 14.52 -15.76
C LEU A 86 14.38 14.15 -16.78
N GLU A 87 14.45 14.86 -17.91
CA GLU A 87 15.45 14.63 -18.96
C GLU A 87 16.78 15.31 -18.62
N HIS A 88 16.73 16.55 -18.13
CA HIS A 88 17.91 17.38 -17.93
C HIS A 88 18.35 17.49 -16.46
N GLY A 89 17.47 17.14 -15.51
CA GLY A 89 17.74 17.23 -14.07
C GLY A 89 17.74 18.67 -13.49
N ASP A 90 17.48 19.68 -14.32
CA ASP A 90 17.48 21.08 -13.90
C ASP A 90 16.15 21.50 -13.26
N THR A 91 16.21 22.50 -12.38
CA THR A 91 15.02 23.06 -11.72
C THR A 91 14.38 24.10 -12.64
N LEU A 92 13.20 23.79 -13.14
CA LEU A 92 12.42 24.67 -14.01
C LEU A 92 11.65 25.74 -13.23
N PHE A 93 11.18 25.42 -12.01
CA PHE A 93 10.47 26.36 -11.15
C PHE A 93 10.63 25.97 -9.67
N THR A 94 10.67 26.96 -8.78
CA THR A 94 10.63 26.73 -7.34
C THR A 94 9.92 27.84 -6.58
N HIS A 95 9.13 27.46 -5.57
CA HIS A 95 8.51 28.34 -4.59
C HIS A 95 8.52 27.64 -3.24
N SER A 96 9.16 28.22 -2.21
CA SER A 96 9.20 27.68 -0.84
C SER A 96 9.54 26.17 -0.73
N LYS A 97 10.37 25.62 -1.63
CA LYS A 97 10.60 24.16 -1.75
C LYS A 97 11.09 23.44 -0.48
N ASN A 98 11.76 24.17 0.42
CA ASN A 98 12.32 23.62 1.66
C ASN A 98 11.38 23.77 2.87
N LYS A 99 10.15 24.26 2.66
CA LYS A 99 9.19 24.47 3.73
C LYS A 99 8.55 23.13 4.11
N ALA A 100 8.53 22.82 5.40
CA ALA A 100 7.82 21.66 5.92
C ALA A 100 6.31 21.90 5.84
N LEU A 101 5.60 21.00 5.15
CA LEU A 101 4.14 21.02 4.98
C LEU A 101 3.59 19.62 5.28
N SER A 102 2.32 19.53 5.69
CA SER A 102 1.66 18.23 5.82
C SER A 102 1.51 17.59 4.43
N PRO A 103 2.10 16.41 4.17
CA PRO A 103 2.04 15.80 2.86
C PRO A 103 0.68 15.16 2.58
N ALA A 104 -0.17 14.97 3.60
CA ALA A 104 -1.38 14.15 3.51
C ALA A 104 -1.09 12.81 2.81
N SER A 105 -1.91 12.41 1.84
CA SER A 105 -1.71 11.18 1.08
C SER A 105 -0.46 11.17 0.19
N ASN A 106 0.26 12.29 -0.01
CA ASN A 106 1.57 12.26 -0.68
C ASN A 106 2.62 11.49 0.13
N MET A 107 2.38 11.25 1.43
CA MET A 107 3.21 10.34 2.24
C MET A 107 3.31 8.94 1.60
N LYS A 108 2.28 8.50 0.87
CA LYS A 108 2.27 7.20 0.19
C LYS A 108 3.39 7.05 -0.83
N LEU A 109 3.91 8.14 -1.42
CA LEU A 109 5.07 8.08 -2.31
C LEU A 109 6.30 7.51 -1.59
N PHE A 110 6.57 7.99 -0.37
CA PHE A 110 7.69 7.52 0.44
C PHE A 110 7.48 6.08 0.91
N THR A 111 6.28 5.76 1.41
CA THR A 111 5.95 4.41 1.86
C THR A 111 6.04 3.38 0.72
N THR A 112 5.55 3.71 -0.47
CA THR A 112 5.64 2.84 -1.65
C THR A 112 7.08 2.66 -2.11
N ALA A 113 7.87 3.74 -2.15
CA ALA A 113 9.29 3.64 -2.51
C ALA A 113 10.06 2.76 -1.51
N ALA A 114 9.81 2.92 -0.21
CA ALA A 114 10.40 2.07 0.83
C ALA A 114 9.97 0.60 0.67
N ALA A 115 8.68 0.34 0.45
CA ALA A 115 8.17 -1.02 0.25
C ALA A 115 8.83 -1.69 -0.97
N LEU A 116 8.94 -0.98 -2.10
CA LEU A 116 9.61 -1.49 -3.30
C LEU A 116 11.11 -1.74 -3.05
N HIS A 117 11.78 -0.88 -2.29
CA HIS A 117 13.19 -1.05 -1.95
C HIS A 117 13.45 -2.27 -1.05
N PHE A 118 12.67 -2.42 0.04
CA PHE A 118 12.91 -3.45 1.05
C PHE A 118 12.29 -4.81 0.70
N LEU A 119 11.12 -4.83 0.09
CA LEU A 119 10.40 -6.07 -0.24
C LEU A 119 10.67 -6.52 -1.68
N GLY A 120 10.93 -5.56 -2.58
CA GLY A 120 11.06 -5.80 -4.01
C GLY A 120 9.71 -5.87 -4.73
N PRO A 121 9.69 -5.59 -6.06
CA PRO A 121 8.44 -5.56 -6.85
C PRO A 121 7.79 -6.95 -7.02
N LYS A 122 8.54 -8.01 -6.73
CA LYS A 122 8.07 -9.41 -6.80
C LYS A 122 7.63 -9.97 -5.45
N PHE A 123 7.65 -9.18 -4.38
CA PHE A 123 7.17 -9.62 -3.08
C PHE A 123 5.73 -10.11 -3.15
N ARG A 124 5.42 -11.13 -2.36
CA ARG A 124 4.07 -11.67 -2.18
C ARG A 124 3.85 -11.87 -0.69
N TYR A 125 2.70 -11.40 -0.20
CA TYR A 125 2.27 -11.71 1.15
C TYR A 125 1.98 -13.21 1.26
N GLN A 126 2.11 -13.75 2.47
CA GLN A 126 1.75 -15.13 2.76
C GLN A 126 0.70 -15.17 3.85
N THR A 127 -0.33 -15.96 3.63
CA THR A 127 -1.22 -16.39 4.70
C THR A 127 -1.06 -17.89 4.88
N LEU A 128 -0.73 -18.30 6.09
CA LEU A 128 -0.25 -19.65 6.40
C LEU A 128 -1.36 -20.43 7.11
N LEU A 129 -1.58 -21.68 6.70
CA LEU A 129 -2.41 -22.62 7.44
C LEU A 129 -1.49 -23.58 8.22
N TYR A 130 -1.69 -23.62 9.53
CA TYR A 130 -1.11 -24.60 10.42
C TYR A 130 -2.21 -25.47 11.01
N TYR A 131 -1.83 -26.63 11.50
CA TYR A 131 -2.70 -27.45 12.33
C TYR A 131 -1.88 -28.11 13.44
N ASP A 132 -2.57 -28.47 14.51
CA ASP A 132 -2.06 -29.41 15.49
C ASP A 132 -2.82 -30.74 15.43
N GLY A 133 -2.32 -31.76 16.12
CA GLY A 133 -2.94 -33.08 16.11
C GLY A 133 -2.70 -33.89 14.83
N THR A 134 -3.69 -34.72 14.48
CA THR A 134 -3.58 -35.71 13.40
C THR A 134 -4.78 -35.73 12.48
N ILE A 135 -4.52 -35.98 11.20
CA ILE A 135 -5.56 -36.14 10.19
C ILE A 135 -5.82 -37.65 10.01
N ARG A 136 -7.06 -38.09 10.26
CA ARG A 136 -7.50 -39.48 10.08
C ARG A 136 -8.86 -39.52 9.41
N GLU A 137 -8.97 -40.31 8.34
CA GLU A 137 -10.26 -40.55 7.65
C GLU A 137 -11.03 -39.27 7.27
N GLY A 138 -10.33 -38.17 6.97
CA GLY A 138 -10.96 -36.89 6.65
C GLY A 138 -11.12 -35.94 7.84
N HIS A 139 -10.88 -36.39 9.07
CA HIS A 139 -11.01 -35.59 10.28
C HIS A 139 -9.66 -35.08 10.74
N LEU A 140 -9.56 -33.76 10.96
CA LEU A 140 -8.49 -33.16 11.74
C LEU A 140 -8.88 -33.25 13.22
N GLU A 141 -8.27 -34.21 13.94
CA GLU A 141 -8.35 -34.36 15.40
C GLU A 141 -7.44 -33.32 16.08
N GLY A 142 -7.81 -32.04 15.98
CA GLY A 142 -7.04 -30.89 16.47
C GLY A 142 -7.58 -29.57 15.93
N ASP A 143 -6.84 -28.50 16.19
CA ASP A 143 -7.16 -27.14 15.79
C ASP A 143 -6.54 -26.80 14.43
N LEU A 144 -7.25 -25.98 13.65
CA LEU A 144 -6.73 -25.35 12.44
C LEU A 144 -6.38 -23.89 12.75
N ILE A 145 -5.17 -23.47 12.45
CA ILE A 145 -4.68 -22.12 12.71
C ILE A 145 -4.41 -21.40 11.39
N LEU A 146 -5.08 -20.26 11.19
CA LEU A 146 -4.85 -19.33 10.10
C LEU A 146 -3.92 -18.20 10.57
N PHE A 147 -2.67 -18.25 10.18
CA PHE A 147 -1.65 -17.28 10.57
C PHE A 147 -1.45 -16.22 9.48
N GLY A 148 -1.79 -14.97 9.78
CA GLY A 148 -1.70 -13.85 8.83
C GLY A 148 -0.41 -13.06 8.96
N THR A 149 0.27 -12.79 7.84
CA THR A 149 1.48 -11.94 7.80
C THR A 149 1.24 -10.54 7.20
N GLY A 150 -0.01 -10.08 7.20
CA GLY A 150 -0.41 -8.77 6.69
C GLY A 150 -0.88 -8.74 5.25
N ASP A 151 -1.46 -9.82 4.73
CA ASP A 151 -1.96 -9.90 3.35
C ASP A 151 -3.22 -9.03 3.15
N PRO A 152 -3.15 -7.92 2.37
CA PRO A 152 -4.32 -7.10 2.08
C PRO A 152 -5.20 -7.68 0.97
N GLY A 153 -4.79 -8.80 0.35
CA GLY A 153 -5.45 -9.41 -0.81
C GLY A 153 -6.64 -10.31 -0.47
N ILE A 154 -6.87 -10.63 0.81
CA ILE A 154 -8.05 -11.38 1.25
C ILE A 154 -9.26 -10.43 1.27
N SER A 155 -9.71 -10.03 0.09
CA SER A 155 -10.78 -9.04 -0.07
C SER A 155 -11.70 -9.40 -1.24
N GLU A 156 -12.98 -9.12 -1.03
CA GLU A 156 -14.03 -9.13 -2.06
C GLU A 156 -13.73 -8.13 -3.18
N ARG A 157 -12.87 -7.14 -2.96
CA ARG A 157 -12.41 -6.22 -3.99
C ARG A 157 -11.65 -6.90 -5.14
N PHE A 158 -10.94 -7.99 -4.82
CA PHE A 158 -10.08 -8.70 -5.76
C PHE A 158 -10.64 -10.08 -6.16
N SER A 159 -11.84 -10.42 -5.69
CA SER A 159 -12.47 -11.71 -5.88
C SER A 159 -13.89 -11.52 -6.42
N LYS A 160 -14.35 -12.38 -7.34
CA LYS A 160 -15.72 -12.28 -7.86
C LYS A 160 -16.78 -12.66 -6.83
N ASN A 161 -16.41 -13.49 -5.87
CA ASN A 161 -17.24 -13.95 -4.77
C ASN A 161 -16.39 -14.57 -3.65
N LYS A 162 -17.04 -14.90 -2.53
CA LYS A 162 -16.40 -15.49 -1.35
C LYS A 162 -15.73 -16.85 -1.64
N ALA A 163 -16.28 -17.66 -2.54
CA ALA A 163 -15.69 -18.96 -2.86
C ALA A 163 -14.35 -18.80 -3.57
N GLU A 164 -14.21 -17.81 -4.46
CA GLU A 164 -12.93 -17.48 -5.09
C GLU A 164 -11.92 -16.96 -4.07
N MET A 165 -12.36 -16.08 -3.16
CA MET A 165 -11.52 -15.51 -2.10
C MET A 165 -10.90 -16.58 -1.20
N TYR A 166 -11.67 -17.62 -0.84
CA TYR A 166 -11.21 -18.69 0.04
C TYR A 166 -10.63 -19.91 -0.68
N LYS A 167 -10.59 -19.90 -2.02
CA LYS A 167 -10.26 -21.07 -2.84
C LYS A 167 -8.91 -21.71 -2.49
N SER A 168 -7.89 -20.89 -2.25
CA SER A 168 -6.54 -21.37 -1.91
C SER A 168 -6.49 -22.07 -0.55
N PHE A 169 -7.23 -21.57 0.45
CA PHE A 169 -7.37 -22.22 1.75
C PHE A 169 -8.06 -23.58 1.62
N LEU A 170 -9.19 -23.62 0.90
CA LEU A 170 -9.95 -24.84 0.68
C LEU A 170 -9.13 -25.92 -0.05
N LEU A 171 -8.41 -25.53 -1.12
CA LEU A 171 -7.52 -26.45 -1.84
C LEU A 171 -6.38 -26.99 -0.96
N SER A 172 -5.90 -26.20 0.01
CA SER A 172 -4.84 -26.63 0.93
C SER A 172 -5.36 -27.67 1.93
N LEU A 173 -6.58 -27.47 2.44
CA LEU A 173 -7.27 -28.44 3.31
C LEU A 173 -7.58 -29.74 2.56
N GLU A 174 -8.10 -29.63 1.33
CA GLU A 174 -8.41 -30.79 0.48
C GLU A 174 -7.16 -31.63 0.18
N ARG A 175 -6.06 -30.99 -0.21
CA ARG A 175 -4.78 -31.68 -0.48
C ARG A 175 -4.21 -32.39 0.74
N ALA A 176 -4.52 -31.90 1.93
CA ALA A 176 -4.13 -32.53 3.17
C ALA A 176 -5.08 -33.64 3.64
N GLY A 177 -6.19 -33.83 2.93
CA GLY A 177 -7.22 -34.80 3.29
C GLY A 177 -8.07 -34.37 4.48
N VAL A 178 -8.21 -33.06 4.72
CA VAL A 178 -9.09 -32.52 5.77
C VAL A 178 -10.46 -32.20 5.15
N ALA A 179 -11.49 -32.89 5.65
CA ALA A 179 -12.90 -32.68 5.32
C ALA A 179 -13.70 -32.14 6.51
N VAL A 180 -13.29 -32.50 7.74
CA VAL A 180 -13.90 -32.06 9.00
C VAL A 180 -12.78 -31.61 9.95
N ILE A 181 -13.03 -30.54 10.70
CA ILE A 181 -12.16 -30.05 11.77
C ILE A 181 -12.91 -30.33 13.07
N ASP A 182 -12.37 -31.19 13.92
CA ASP A 182 -13.02 -31.59 15.18
C ASP A 182 -12.73 -30.60 16.33
N GLY A 183 -11.65 -29.81 16.20
CA GLY A 183 -11.28 -28.73 17.12
C GLY A 183 -11.71 -27.34 16.63
N ASP A 184 -10.97 -26.33 17.08
CA ASP A 184 -11.24 -24.93 16.79
C ASP A 184 -10.58 -24.45 15.48
N VAL A 185 -11.17 -23.40 14.89
CA VAL A 185 -10.53 -22.62 13.82
C VAL A 185 -10.03 -21.30 14.42
N VAL A 186 -8.72 -21.16 14.52
CA VAL A 186 -8.03 -20.07 15.22
C VAL A 186 -7.45 -19.09 14.21
N GLY A 187 -7.81 -17.81 14.30
CA GLY A 187 -7.11 -16.74 13.58
C GLY A 187 -5.95 -16.19 14.41
N ASP A 188 -4.72 -16.33 13.92
CA ASP A 188 -3.52 -15.81 14.56
C ASP A 188 -3.02 -14.56 13.81
N ALA A 189 -3.21 -13.41 14.45
CA ALA A 189 -2.82 -12.08 13.98
C ALA A 189 -1.57 -11.53 14.70
N THR A 190 -0.75 -12.38 15.31
CA THR A 190 0.39 -11.95 16.16
C THR A 190 1.63 -11.54 15.38
N TYR A 191 1.61 -11.58 14.05
CA TYR A 191 2.76 -11.24 13.21
C TYR A 191 3.11 -9.74 13.28
N PHE A 192 2.10 -8.88 13.39
CA PHE A 192 2.32 -7.45 13.64
C PHE A 192 2.38 -7.17 15.14
N SER A 193 3.15 -6.14 15.49
CA SER A 193 3.27 -5.62 16.85
C SER A 193 3.01 -4.11 16.85
N GLY A 194 2.41 -3.60 17.90
CA GLY A 194 2.11 -2.16 18.05
C GLY A 194 0.60 -1.88 18.02
N PRO A 195 0.22 -0.59 18.01
CA PRO A 195 -1.19 -0.22 17.96
C PRO A 195 -1.78 -0.52 16.57
N GLU A 196 -3.03 -1.01 16.56
CA GLU A 196 -3.78 -1.25 15.32
C GLU A 196 -4.31 0.05 14.69
N ILE A 197 -4.37 1.13 15.48
CA ILE A 197 -4.88 2.44 15.08
C ILE A 197 -3.71 3.43 15.08
N GLY A 198 -3.70 4.33 14.09
CA GLY A 198 -2.72 5.41 14.04
C GLY A 198 -2.83 6.30 15.30
N PRO A 199 -1.73 6.54 16.04
CA PRO A 199 -1.79 7.25 17.33
C PRO A 199 -2.28 8.70 17.21
N GLU A 200 -2.17 9.29 16.02
CA GLU A 200 -2.58 10.67 15.72
C GLU A 200 -3.91 10.74 14.94
N TRP A 201 -4.60 9.61 14.76
CA TRP A 201 -5.89 9.62 14.08
C TRP A 201 -6.95 10.33 14.92
N ASN A 202 -7.82 11.09 14.24
CA ASN A 202 -8.96 11.71 14.89
C ASN A 202 -9.95 10.63 15.32
N LEU A 203 -10.39 10.68 16.58
CA LEU A 203 -11.33 9.72 17.15
C LEU A 203 -12.68 9.73 16.43
N GLU A 204 -13.09 10.88 15.88
CA GLU A 204 -14.35 11.03 15.15
C GLU A 204 -14.35 10.25 13.83
N ASP A 205 -13.16 10.08 13.23
CA ASP A 205 -13.01 9.40 11.93
C ASP A 205 -12.91 7.89 12.08
N LEU A 206 -12.82 7.31 13.29
CA LEU A 206 -12.52 5.88 13.49
C LEU A 206 -13.58 4.89 12.97
N ASN A 207 -14.78 5.38 12.62
CA ASN A 207 -15.80 4.58 11.94
C ASN A 207 -15.71 4.65 10.42
N ASP A 208 -14.85 5.52 9.87
CA ASP A 208 -14.63 5.61 8.43
C ASP A 208 -13.70 4.51 7.93
N TRP A 209 -13.94 4.09 6.69
CA TRP A 209 -13.18 3.00 6.08
C TRP A 209 -11.68 3.30 5.91
N TYR A 210 -11.27 4.57 5.83
CA TYR A 210 -9.86 4.96 5.66
C TYR A 210 -9.08 4.99 6.99
N THR A 211 -9.75 4.77 8.11
CA THR A 211 -9.19 4.62 9.46
C THR A 211 -9.49 3.23 10.04
N ALA A 212 -9.72 2.23 9.17
CA ALA A 212 -9.89 0.85 9.62
C ALA A 212 -8.64 0.37 10.40
N PRO A 213 -8.81 -0.35 11.52
CA PRO A 213 -7.68 -0.88 12.28
C PRO A 213 -6.83 -1.83 11.44
N VAL A 214 -5.50 -1.73 11.59
CA VAL A 214 -4.52 -2.55 10.89
C VAL A 214 -4.23 -3.80 11.69
N SER A 215 -4.42 -4.97 11.08
CA SER A 215 -4.08 -6.27 11.65
C SER A 215 -3.25 -7.09 10.65
N SER A 216 -2.44 -8.03 11.14
CA SER A 216 -1.72 -8.95 10.26
C SER A 216 -2.63 -10.02 9.65
N LEU A 217 -3.85 -10.17 10.17
CA LEU A 217 -4.88 -11.02 9.62
C LEU A 217 -6.17 -10.20 9.47
N SER A 218 -6.49 -9.83 8.23
CA SER A 218 -7.68 -9.05 7.91
C SER A 218 -8.40 -9.64 6.71
N ILE A 219 -9.72 -9.49 6.71
CA ILE A 219 -10.59 -9.80 5.56
C ILE A 219 -11.24 -8.47 5.16
N ASN A 220 -11.35 -8.23 3.85
CA ASN A 220 -11.96 -7.01 3.29
C ASN A 220 -11.36 -5.73 3.89
N GLU A 221 -10.04 -5.68 4.04
CA GLU A 221 -9.32 -4.51 4.58
C GLU A 221 -9.84 -4.06 5.96
N ASN A 222 -10.42 -4.99 6.73
CA ASN A 222 -11.08 -4.76 8.02
C ASN A 222 -12.29 -3.80 7.94
N ILE A 223 -12.99 -3.83 6.81
CA ILE A 223 -14.18 -3.02 6.52
C ILE A 223 -15.38 -3.94 6.27
N VAL A 224 -16.55 -3.53 6.76
CA VAL A 224 -17.84 -4.11 6.41
C VAL A 224 -18.71 -3.09 5.67
N THR A 225 -19.34 -3.50 4.58
CA THR A 225 -20.31 -2.67 3.87
C THR A 225 -21.71 -2.99 4.36
N LEU A 226 -22.41 -1.97 4.88
CA LEU A 226 -23.82 -2.07 5.26
C LEU A 226 -24.68 -1.43 4.17
N GLN A 227 -25.51 -2.23 3.50
CA GLN A 227 -26.50 -1.73 2.55
C GLN A 227 -27.88 -1.73 3.20
N ILE A 228 -28.39 -0.54 3.52
CA ILE A 228 -29.73 -0.35 4.07
C ILE A 228 -30.66 0.03 2.92
N LEU A 229 -31.59 -0.87 2.58
CA LEU A 229 -32.60 -0.64 1.56
C LEU A 229 -33.93 -0.29 2.24
N PRO A 230 -34.68 0.71 1.73
CA PRO A 230 -35.99 1.01 2.28
C PRO A 230 -36.94 -0.17 2.05
N ALA A 231 -37.79 -0.45 3.05
CA ALA A 231 -38.95 -1.28 2.83
C ALA A 231 -39.95 -0.58 1.88
N MET A 232 -40.80 -1.36 1.23
CA MET A 232 -41.84 -0.82 0.34
C MET A 232 -42.85 0.08 1.06
N THR A 233 -43.05 -0.13 2.36
CA THR A 233 -44.01 0.61 3.19
C THR A 233 -43.34 1.09 4.48
N PRO A 234 -43.56 2.33 4.94
CA PRO A 234 -43.11 2.77 6.26
C PRO A 234 -43.61 1.84 7.38
N GLY A 235 -42.73 1.46 8.31
CA GLY A 235 -43.06 0.60 9.46
C GLY A 235 -42.96 -0.91 9.21
N GLN A 236 -42.56 -1.34 8.01
CA GLN A 236 -42.17 -2.73 7.73
C GLN A 236 -40.64 -2.84 7.79
N ALA A 237 -40.14 -3.93 8.40
CA ALA A 237 -38.73 -4.29 8.42
C ALA A 237 -38.37 -5.19 7.24
#